data_AF-A0AA43S1H3-F1
#
_entry.id   AF-A0AA43S1H3-F1
#
_cell.length_a   1.000
_cell.length_b   1.000
_cell.length_c   1.000
_cell.angle_alpha   90.00
_cell.angle_beta   90.00
_cell.angle_gamma   90.00
#
_symmetry.space_group_name_H-M   'P 1'
#
loop_
_entity.id
_entity.type
_entity.pdbx_description
1 polymer ?
#
loop_
_entity_poly.entity_id
_entity_poly.type
_entity_poly.pdbx_seq_one_letter_code
_entity_poly.pdbx_strand_id
1 'polypeptide(L)'
;MNIIPKAAALLAALSLLTTGCGFSGSNDAEQSRVIRSVNTASLPDSNAPASIPSDVSSTPAAEPSIPAAPEQATVTTSIPPPDHTQPEAIITLDWQEAKLPPQAEASAGMPADAETVSVQRIKDFGGIEITFYTLPGDADYVYAALRTTSALYSLGPAGTYNYRKEEDLNAAAVRVFKGIAIKITGGLGANSTLSSYYTIDKKGIPSGILQVDTGHTREADVDRDGSAEVVSAHGTPMAAYVYRWHDGHAEEAYLNDALQADSVVLRDDLIYEAADLGESAAEEYRLTSEGLNLQTP
;
A
#
# COMPACT_ATOMS: atom_id res chain seq x y z
N MET A 1 -22.30 22.34 -52.25
CA MET A 1 -22.42 23.34 -51.17
C MET A 1 -21.32 23.06 -50.15
N ASN A 2 -20.29 23.90 -50.18
CA ASN A 2 -19.15 23.90 -49.25
C ASN A 2 -19.50 24.75 -48.03
N ILE A 3 -19.30 24.25 -46.81
CA ILE A 3 -18.93 25.10 -45.67
C ILE A 3 -17.96 24.32 -44.79
N ILE A 4 -16.70 24.77 -44.79
CA ILE A 4 -15.65 24.49 -43.81
C ILE A 4 -15.67 25.65 -42.82
N PRO A 5 -15.47 25.44 -41.50
CA PRO A 5 -14.88 26.46 -40.66
C PRO A 5 -13.40 26.16 -40.37
N LYS A 6 -12.63 27.23 -40.58
CA LYS A 6 -11.22 27.41 -40.26
C LYS A 6 -11.04 27.64 -38.75
N ALA A 7 -9.96 27.13 -38.17
CA ALA A 7 -9.20 27.76 -37.09
C ALA A 7 -7.79 27.15 -37.12
N ALA A 8 -6.82 27.81 -37.77
CA ALA A 8 -5.96 28.88 -37.24
C ALA A 8 -4.82 28.31 -36.37
N ALA A 9 -3.67 28.17 -37.02
CA ALA A 9 -2.37 27.95 -36.43
C ALA A 9 -1.91 29.17 -35.63
N LEU A 10 -1.21 28.95 -34.51
CA LEU A 10 -0.30 29.93 -33.94
C LEU A 10 1.04 29.25 -33.65
N LEU A 11 2.04 29.71 -34.40
CA LEU A 11 3.44 29.38 -34.31
C LEU A 11 4.11 30.49 -33.48
N ALA A 12 4.88 30.16 -32.44
CA ALA A 12 5.93 31.05 -31.95
C ALA A 12 6.99 30.24 -31.23
N ALA A 13 8.13 30.09 -31.91
CA ALA A 13 9.38 29.63 -31.37
C ALA A 13 9.97 30.68 -30.43
N LEU A 14 10.60 30.24 -29.33
CA LEU A 14 11.58 31.04 -28.63
C LEU A 14 12.81 30.18 -28.36
N SER A 15 13.82 30.35 -29.23
CA SER A 15 15.18 29.90 -29.00
C SER A 15 15.89 30.95 -28.15
N LEU A 16 16.50 30.54 -27.04
CA LEU A 16 17.50 31.33 -26.34
C LEU A 16 18.77 30.50 -26.21
N LEU A 17 19.82 31.05 -26.83
CA LEU A 17 21.18 30.58 -26.78
C LEU A 17 21.75 30.73 -25.37
N THR A 18 22.48 29.72 -24.91
CA THR A 18 23.60 29.92 -23.98
C THR A 18 24.83 29.17 -24.51
N THR A 19 25.65 29.90 -25.27
CA THR A 19 27.06 29.61 -25.48
C THR A 19 27.84 29.98 -24.22
N GLY A 20 28.73 29.09 -23.76
CA GLY A 20 29.71 29.45 -22.72
C GLY A 20 30.62 28.29 -22.33
N CYS A 21 31.81 28.27 -22.94
CA CYS A 21 33.12 27.77 -22.49
C CYS A 21 33.14 26.71 -21.37
N GLY A 22 33.65 25.50 -21.58
CA GLY A 22 35.04 25.25 -21.98
C GLY A 22 35.95 25.22 -20.74
N PHE A 23 36.07 24.05 -20.10
CA PHE A 23 37.20 23.75 -19.22
C PHE A 23 37.66 22.31 -19.42
N SER A 24 38.83 22.21 -20.04
CA SER A 24 39.66 21.01 -20.16
C SER A 24 40.45 20.86 -18.86
N GLY A 25 40.46 19.66 -18.29
CA GLY A 25 41.22 19.34 -17.09
C GLY A 25 41.35 17.82 -16.92
N SER A 26 42.27 17.24 -17.67
CA SER A 26 42.86 15.93 -17.39
C SER A 26 43.57 15.97 -16.04
N ASN A 27 43.39 14.94 -15.21
CA ASN A 27 44.45 14.45 -14.33
C ASN A 27 44.19 12.98 -14.00
N ASP A 28 45.08 12.15 -14.54
CA ASP A 28 45.41 10.83 -14.02
C ASP A 28 45.95 10.93 -12.59
N ALA A 29 45.58 9.98 -11.74
CA ALA A 29 46.42 9.33 -10.71
C ALA A 29 45.50 8.39 -9.92
N GLU A 30 45.64 7.08 -10.08
CA GLU A 30 46.43 6.25 -9.15
C GLU A 30 46.24 6.67 -7.68
N GLN A 31 45.48 5.88 -6.92
CA GLN A 31 46.04 5.23 -5.74
C GLN A 31 45.11 4.15 -5.18
N SER A 32 45.62 2.93 -5.33
CA SER A 32 45.31 1.76 -4.53
C SER A 32 45.48 2.05 -3.04
N ARG A 33 44.44 1.80 -2.23
CA ARG A 33 44.60 1.51 -0.80
C ARG A 33 43.70 0.37 -0.37
N VAL A 34 44.35 -0.78 -0.29
CA VAL A 34 44.10 -1.85 0.67
C VAL A 34 43.79 -1.26 2.05
N ILE A 35 42.60 -1.53 2.59
CA ILE A 35 42.39 -1.48 4.04
C ILE A 35 41.93 -2.86 4.51
N ARG A 36 42.76 -3.39 5.40
CA ARG A 36 42.65 -4.66 6.10
C ARG A 36 41.43 -4.66 7.03
N SER A 37 40.71 -5.77 7.04
CA SER A 37 39.98 -6.26 8.21
C SER A 37 40.94 -6.41 9.39
N VAL A 38 40.64 -5.80 10.56
CA VAL A 38 40.62 -6.45 11.88
C VAL A 38 39.99 -5.46 12.89
N ASN A 39 38.95 -5.86 13.62
CA ASN A 39 38.99 -6.12 15.07
C ASN A 39 37.63 -5.98 15.74
N THR A 40 37.27 -7.10 16.35
CA THR A 40 36.34 -7.36 17.44
C THR A 40 36.50 -6.40 18.63
N ALA A 41 35.40 -5.84 19.10
CA ALA A 41 35.20 -5.37 20.47
C ALA A 41 33.84 -5.91 20.93
N SER A 42 33.80 -7.02 21.67
CA SER A 42 33.78 -7.05 23.15
C SER A 42 32.62 -6.26 23.75
N LEU A 43 31.51 -6.96 23.94
CA LEU A 43 30.38 -6.56 24.78
C LEU A 43 30.80 -6.62 26.26
N PRO A 44 30.47 -5.62 27.10
CA PRO A 44 30.52 -5.77 28.53
C PRO A 44 29.27 -6.45 29.08
N ASP A 45 29.52 -7.52 29.83
CA ASP A 45 28.57 -8.26 30.66
C ASP A 45 28.04 -7.41 31.84
N SER A 46 26.72 -7.48 32.01
CA SER A 46 25.92 -7.61 33.25
C SER A 46 26.36 -6.93 34.57
N ASN A 47 25.42 -6.18 35.16
CA ASN A 47 25.09 -6.09 36.60
C ASN A 47 23.89 -5.13 36.75
N ALA A 48 22.84 -5.29 37.55
CA ALA A 48 22.33 -6.26 38.51
C ALA A 48 20.87 -5.79 38.85
N PRO A 49 20.02 -6.60 39.53
CA PRO A 49 18.59 -6.33 39.67
C PRO A 49 18.25 -5.41 40.84
N ALA A 50 17.24 -4.55 40.68
CA ALA A 50 16.64 -3.79 41.77
C ALA A 50 15.45 -4.58 42.36
N SER A 51 15.66 -5.05 43.58
CA SER A 51 14.68 -5.70 44.44
C SER A 51 13.58 -4.71 44.87
N ILE A 52 12.32 -5.08 44.63
CA ILE A 52 11.16 -4.36 45.17
C ILE A 52 10.76 -5.01 46.50
N PRO A 53 10.64 -4.26 47.61
CA PRO A 53 10.18 -4.80 48.87
C PRO A 53 8.69 -5.16 48.80
N SER A 54 8.40 -6.42 49.12
CA SER A 54 7.07 -6.88 49.50
C SER A 54 6.89 -6.56 50.98
N ASP A 55 5.86 -5.78 51.34
CA ASP A 55 5.26 -5.97 52.66
C ASP A 55 3.86 -5.32 52.84
N VAL A 56 3.01 -6.14 53.47
CA VAL A 56 1.80 -5.85 54.28
C VAL A 56 0.66 -4.99 53.71
N SER A 57 -0.51 -5.60 53.56
CA SER A 57 -1.48 -5.74 54.66
C SER A 57 -2.87 -6.11 54.13
N SER A 58 -3.28 -7.35 54.37
CA SER A 58 -4.60 -7.89 54.04
C SER A 58 -5.58 -7.68 55.20
N THR A 59 -6.59 -6.84 54.99
CA THR A 59 -7.75 -6.68 55.88
C THR A 59 -8.89 -7.57 55.38
N PRO A 60 -9.51 -8.41 56.22
CA PRO A 60 -10.67 -9.21 55.81
C PRO A 60 -11.93 -8.33 55.85
N ALA A 61 -12.48 -8.02 54.69
CA ALA A 61 -13.81 -7.42 54.57
C ALA A 61 -14.87 -8.52 54.73
N ALA A 62 -15.85 -8.25 55.59
CA ALA A 62 -16.95 -9.14 55.93
C ALA A 62 -17.80 -9.52 54.71
N GLU A 63 -18.16 -10.80 54.62
CA GLU A 63 -19.14 -11.34 53.68
C GLU A 63 -20.53 -10.72 53.92
N PRO A 64 -21.16 -10.11 52.89
CA PRO A 64 -22.58 -9.83 52.94
C PRO A 64 -23.38 -11.10 52.60
N SER A 65 -24.19 -11.56 53.55
CA SER A 65 -25.15 -12.65 53.36
C SER A 65 -26.14 -12.33 52.25
N ILE A 66 -26.12 -13.12 51.18
CA ILE A 66 -27.06 -13.04 50.06
C ILE A 66 -28.37 -13.73 50.49
N PRO A 67 -29.54 -13.07 50.38
CA PRO A 67 -30.83 -13.71 50.63
C PRO A 67 -31.18 -14.70 49.52
N ALA A 68 -31.77 -15.84 49.92
CA ALA A 68 -32.19 -16.92 49.03
C ALA A 68 -33.12 -16.41 47.92
N ALA A 69 -32.76 -16.71 46.67
CA ALA A 69 -33.55 -16.42 45.49
C ALA A 69 -34.82 -17.30 45.45
N PRO A 70 -35.98 -16.76 45.06
CA PRO A 70 -37.19 -17.56 44.85
C PRO A 70 -37.03 -18.47 43.63
N GLU A 71 -37.50 -19.71 43.75
CA GLU A 71 -37.60 -20.71 42.69
C GLU A 71 -38.29 -20.11 41.46
N GLN A 72 -37.52 -19.88 40.39
CA GLN A 72 -38.06 -19.53 39.09
C GLN A 72 -38.49 -20.81 38.37
N ALA A 73 -39.79 -20.91 38.11
CA ALA A 73 -40.38 -21.95 37.29
C ALA A 73 -39.75 -21.93 35.89
N THR A 74 -39.16 -23.05 35.49
CA THR A 74 -38.60 -23.28 34.16
C THR A 74 -39.75 -23.47 33.17
N VAL A 75 -40.12 -22.40 32.47
CA VAL A 75 -41.00 -22.49 31.29
C VAL A 75 -40.13 -22.86 30.11
N THR A 76 -40.10 -24.14 29.76
CA THR A 76 -39.43 -24.64 28.54
C THR A 76 -40.30 -24.31 27.34
N THR A 77 -40.20 -23.09 26.83
CA THR A 77 -40.76 -22.74 25.52
C THR A 77 -39.83 -23.32 24.46
N SER A 78 -40.26 -24.40 23.79
CA SER A 78 -39.57 -24.94 22.63
C SER A 78 -39.60 -23.90 21.50
N ILE A 79 -38.51 -23.15 21.35
CA ILE A 79 -38.30 -22.24 20.22
C ILE A 79 -38.13 -23.14 18.99
N PRO A 80 -39.02 -23.03 17.97
CA PRO A 80 -38.84 -23.78 16.73
C PRO A 80 -37.51 -23.37 16.09
N PRO A 81 -36.77 -24.31 15.48
CA PRO A 81 -35.51 -24.00 14.83
C PRO A 81 -35.73 -22.90 13.79
N PRO A 82 -34.86 -21.87 13.73
CA PRO A 82 -34.93 -20.84 12.71
C PRO A 82 -34.97 -21.47 11.31
N ASP A 83 -35.99 -21.09 10.54
CA ASP A 83 -36.18 -21.49 9.16
C ASP A 83 -35.15 -20.73 8.29
N HIS A 84 -33.95 -21.30 8.17
CA HIS A 84 -32.80 -20.74 7.43
C HIS A 84 -32.95 -20.83 5.90
N THR A 85 -34.16 -20.69 5.38
CA THR A 85 -34.43 -20.76 3.94
C THR A 85 -34.54 -19.37 3.31
N GLN A 86 -33.76 -18.39 3.79
CA GLN A 86 -33.56 -17.15 3.04
C GLN A 86 -32.42 -17.35 2.04
N PRO A 87 -32.63 -17.07 0.74
CA PRO A 87 -31.55 -17.13 -0.24
C PRO A 87 -30.42 -16.20 0.21
N GLU A 88 -29.20 -16.71 0.25
CA GLU A 88 -27.99 -15.94 0.55
C GLU A 88 -27.99 -14.66 -0.29
N ALA A 89 -28.22 -13.52 0.36
CA ALA A 89 -28.32 -12.25 -0.34
C ALA A 89 -26.90 -11.80 -0.70
N ILE A 90 -26.62 -11.77 -2.02
CA ILE A 90 -25.37 -11.23 -2.54
C ILE A 90 -25.37 -9.72 -2.32
N ILE A 91 -24.35 -9.21 -1.62
CA ILE A 91 -24.13 -7.77 -1.45
C ILE A 91 -23.33 -7.26 -2.64
N THR A 92 -23.97 -6.49 -3.50
CA THR A 92 -23.32 -5.85 -4.66
C THR A 92 -22.41 -4.72 -4.20
N LEU A 93 -21.21 -4.66 -4.76
CA LEU A 93 -20.25 -3.59 -4.50
C LEU A 93 -20.47 -2.38 -5.43
N ASP A 94 -20.34 -1.18 -4.86
CA ASP A 94 -20.35 0.08 -5.62
C ASP A 94 -18.93 0.39 -6.12
N TRP A 95 -18.62 -0.13 -7.31
CA TRP A 95 -17.32 0.04 -7.95
C TRP A 95 -17.17 1.43 -8.55
N GLN A 96 -16.04 2.08 -8.24
CA GLN A 96 -15.68 3.41 -8.73
C GLN A 96 -14.34 3.33 -9.47
N GLU A 97 -14.11 4.20 -10.45
CA GLU A 97 -12.82 4.27 -11.15
C GLU A 97 -11.70 4.62 -10.14
N ALA A 98 -10.65 3.78 -10.09
CA ALA A 98 -9.56 3.97 -9.16
C ALA A 98 -8.58 5.04 -9.64
N LYS A 99 -7.84 5.64 -8.70
CA LYS A 99 -6.81 6.63 -9.02
C LYS A 99 -5.69 6.00 -9.85
N LEU A 100 -5.20 6.75 -10.83
CA LEU A 100 -3.98 6.41 -11.57
C LEU A 100 -2.78 7.19 -11.00
N PRO A 101 -1.57 6.61 -11.02
CA PRO A 101 -0.39 7.35 -10.62
C PRO A 101 -0.06 8.41 -11.69
N PRO A 102 0.84 9.36 -11.38
CA PRO A 102 1.33 10.32 -12.36
C PRO A 102 1.79 9.62 -13.64
N GLN A 103 1.50 10.24 -14.79
CA GLN A 103 1.96 9.70 -16.06
C GLN A 103 3.50 9.68 -16.06
N ALA A 104 4.05 8.52 -16.39
CA ALA A 104 5.50 8.38 -16.44
C ALA A 104 6.08 9.19 -17.61
N GLU A 105 7.00 10.09 -17.31
CA GLU A 105 7.60 11.00 -18.29
C GLU A 105 9.04 10.61 -18.58
N ALA A 106 9.38 10.46 -19.87
CA ALA A 106 10.75 10.22 -20.27
C ALA A 106 11.62 11.43 -19.93
N SER A 107 12.76 11.18 -19.29
CA SER A 107 13.74 12.20 -18.90
C SER A 107 15.10 11.92 -19.52
N ALA A 108 15.85 12.99 -19.82
CA ALA A 108 17.24 12.90 -20.26
C ALA A 108 18.18 12.39 -19.15
N GLY A 109 17.78 12.50 -17.88
CA GLY A 109 18.60 12.11 -16.74
C GLY A 109 17.93 12.42 -15.40
N MET A 110 18.61 12.08 -14.32
CA MET A 110 18.20 12.53 -12.98
C MET A 110 18.35 14.05 -12.90
N PRO A 111 17.50 14.76 -12.14
CA PRO A 111 17.71 16.18 -11.86
C PRO A 111 19.11 16.40 -11.26
N ALA A 112 19.81 17.45 -11.70
CA ALA A 112 21.24 17.64 -11.43
C ALA A 112 21.59 17.70 -9.94
N ASP A 113 20.66 18.22 -9.13
CA ASP A 113 20.81 18.44 -7.70
C ASP A 113 19.99 17.42 -6.87
N ALA A 114 19.49 16.35 -7.49
CA ALA A 114 18.78 15.30 -6.78
C ALA A 114 19.73 14.50 -5.88
N GLU A 115 19.31 14.25 -4.64
CA GLU A 115 20.02 13.35 -3.73
C GLU A 115 19.42 11.94 -3.85
N THR A 116 20.25 10.96 -4.22
CA THR A 116 19.81 9.56 -4.28
C THR A 116 19.66 9.01 -2.88
N VAL A 117 18.47 8.47 -2.59
CA VAL A 117 18.16 7.76 -1.35
C VAL A 117 18.58 6.30 -1.46
N SER A 118 18.07 5.60 -2.48
CA SER A 118 18.34 4.18 -2.69
C SER A 118 18.16 3.78 -4.15
N VAL A 119 18.75 2.65 -4.51
CA VAL A 119 18.70 2.07 -5.85
C VAL A 119 18.32 0.61 -5.75
N GLN A 120 17.19 0.22 -6.36
CA GLN A 120 16.64 -1.13 -6.30
C GLN A 120 16.55 -1.73 -7.71
N ARG A 121 16.98 -2.99 -7.87
CA ARG A 121 16.98 -3.68 -9.17
C ARG A 121 15.92 -4.77 -9.24
N ILE A 122 15.09 -4.72 -10.27
CA ILE A 122 13.98 -5.67 -10.46
C ILE A 122 14.28 -6.59 -11.65
N LYS A 123 14.54 -7.87 -11.34
CA LYS A 123 15.01 -8.86 -12.34
C LYS A 123 13.91 -9.28 -13.31
N ASP A 124 12.66 -9.31 -12.86
CA ASP A 124 11.49 -9.76 -13.64
C ASP A 124 11.25 -8.95 -14.92
N PHE A 125 11.80 -7.73 -14.99
CA PHE A 125 11.73 -6.85 -16.16
C PHE A 125 13.08 -6.72 -16.88
N GLY A 126 13.92 -7.75 -16.84
CA GLY A 126 15.23 -7.72 -17.50
C GLY A 126 16.27 -6.92 -16.73
N GLY A 127 16.09 -6.73 -15.41
CA GLY A 127 17.05 -6.04 -14.56
C GLY A 127 16.94 -4.52 -14.61
N ILE A 128 15.72 -3.97 -14.76
CA ILE A 128 15.46 -2.54 -14.60
C ILE A 128 15.93 -2.04 -13.23
N GLU A 129 16.16 -0.75 -13.15
CA GLU A 129 16.62 -0.08 -11.93
C GLU A 129 15.63 1.01 -11.53
N ILE A 130 15.19 0.98 -10.27
CA ILE A 130 14.39 2.03 -9.63
C ILE A 130 15.34 2.84 -8.74
N THR A 131 15.35 4.15 -8.94
CA THR A 131 16.08 5.10 -8.10
C THR A 131 15.08 5.91 -7.30
N PHE A 132 15.17 5.84 -5.97
CA PHE A 132 14.48 6.77 -5.08
C PHE A 132 15.36 7.97 -4.78
N TYR A 133 14.80 9.17 -4.81
CA TYR A 133 15.56 10.40 -4.66
C TYR A 133 14.74 11.55 -4.08
N THR A 134 15.41 12.56 -3.55
CA THR A 134 14.82 13.83 -3.11
C THR A 134 15.26 14.96 -4.02
N LEU A 135 14.48 16.04 -4.04
CA LEU A 135 14.78 17.26 -4.79
C LEU A 135 15.28 18.36 -3.84
N PRO A 136 16.20 19.24 -4.30
CA PRO A 136 16.67 20.33 -3.46
C PRO A 136 15.53 21.30 -3.14
N GLY A 137 15.31 21.57 -1.85
CA GLY A 137 14.27 22.48 -1.39
C GLY A 137 12.86 21.89 -1.36
N ASP A 138 12.67 20.64 -1.79
CA ASP A 138 11.43 19.90 -1.59
C ASP A 138 11.52 19.10 -0.28
N ALA A 139 10.78 19.56 0.72
CA ALA A 139 10.70 18.92 2.04
C ALA A 139 9.40 18.12 2.21
N ASP A 140 8.62 17.94 1.14
CA ASP A 140 7.31 17.31 1.19
C ASP A 140 7.40 15.87 0.66
N TYR A 141 8.20 15.63 -0.38
CA TYR A 141 8.16 14.36 -1.10
C TYR A 141 9.52 13.66 -1.29
N VAL A 142 9.41 12.34 -1.47
CA VAL A 142 10.42 11.48 -2.10
C VAL A 142 9.88 11.06 -3.45
N TYR A 143 10.75 10.98 -4.44
CA TYR A 143 10.42 10.65 -5.82
C TYR A 143 11.00 9.30 -6.23
N ALA A 144 10.42 8.69 -7.25
CA ALA A 144 10.97 7.52 -7.91
C ALA A 144 11.23 7.79 -9.40
N ALA A 145 12.31 7.20 -9.91
CA ALA A 145 12.60 7.14 -11.32
C ALA A 145 12.90 5.69 -11.73
N LEU A 146 12.48 5.31 -12.93
CA LEU A 146 12.67 4.00 -13.54
C LEU A 146 13.66 4.10 -14.70
N ARG A 147 14.79 3.41 -14.60
CA ARG A 147 15.72 3.20 -15.70
C ARG A 147 15.40 1.90 -16.42
N THR A 148 15.12 2.02 -17.71
CA THR A 148 15.05 0.88 -18.64
C THR A 148 16.23 0.92 -19.61
N THR A 149 16.30 -0.03 -20.53
CA THR A 149 17.30 -0.02 -21.61
C THR A 149 17.08 1.12 -22.60
N SER A 150 15.87 1.67 -22.68
CA SER A 150 15.50 2.70 -23.65
C SER A 150 15.62 4.12 -23.10
N ALA A 151 15.24 4.35 -21.84
CA ALA A 151 15.25 5.68 -21.24
C ALA A 151 15.26 5.66 -19.70
N LEU A 152 15.33 6.85 -19.11
CA LEU A 152 14.90 7.10 -17.73
C LEU A 152 13.47 7.63 -17.77
N TYR A 153 12.63 7.20 -16.84
CA TYR A 153 11.28 7.72 -16.65
C TYR A 153 11.15 8.27 -15.23
N SER A 154 10.63 9.49 -15.10
CA SER A 154 10.14 9.98 -13.80
C SER A 154 8.81 9.30 -13.50
N LEU A 155 8.67 8.73 -12.30
CA LEU A 155 7.43 8.10 -11.82
C LEU A 155 6.66 9.01 -10.84
N GLY A 156 7.17 10.23 -10.60
CA GLY A 156 6.56 11.16 -9.66
C GLY A 156 6.81 10.81 -8.18
N PRO A 157 5.99 11.35 -7.26
CA PRO A 157 6.11 11.09 -5.83
C PRO A 157 5.91 9.61 -5.48
N ALA A 158 6.79 9.08 -4.66
CA ALA A 158 6.76 7.70 -4.14
C ALA A 158 6.42 7.63 -2.64
N GLY A 159 6.47 8.76 -1.94
CA GLY A 159 6.17 8.86 -0.51
C GLY A 159 6.46 10.27 0.01
N THR A 160 6.28 10.48 1.30
CA THR A 160 6.57 11.76 1.95
C THR A 160 8.01 11.84 2.46
N TYR A 161 8.57 13.04 2.50
CA TYR A 161 9.98 13.29 2.84
C TYR A 161 10.38 12.75 4.23
N ASN A 162 9.45 12.68 5.18
CA ASN A 162 9.73 12.16 6.52
C ASN A 162 10.03 10.65 6.54
N TYR A 163 9.65 9.92 5.49
CA TYR A 163 9.86 8.48 5.30
C TYR A 163 10.81 8.21 4.13
N ARG A 164 11.83 9.07 3.98
CA ARG A 164 12.84 8.97 2.92
C ARG A 164 13.98 8.00 3.21
N LYS A 165 13.89 7.18 4.26
CA LYS A 165 14.94 6.20 4.52
C LYS A 165 14.77 5.01 3.58
N GLU A 166 15.86 4.31 3.29
CA GLU A 166 15.83 3.17 2.38
C GLU A 166 14.84 2.08 2.87
N GLU A 167 14.78 1.83 4.17
CA GLU A 167 13.87 0.85 4.77
C GLU A 167 12.37 1.20 4.65
N ASP A 168 12.04 2.46 4.39
CA ASP A 168 10.67 2.95 4.24
C ASP A 168 10.21 2.98 2.77
N LEU A 169 11.09 2.60 1.83
CA LEU A 169 10.88 2.69 0.39
C LEU A 169 11.11 1.33 -0.27
N ASN A 170 10.15 0.87 -1.06
CA ASN A 170 10.24 -0.43 -1.70
C ASN A 170 9.82 -0.39 -3.17
N ALA A 171 10.54 -1.12 -4.00
CA ALA A 171 10.14 -1.46 -5.35
C ALA A 171 10.16 -2.99 -5.51
N ALA A 172 9.09 -3.56 -6.06
CA ALA A 172 8.96 -4.99 -6.28
C ALA A 172 8.23 -5.31 -7.59
N ALA A 173 8.51 -6.48 -8.17
CA ALA A 173 7.64 -7.08 -9.17
C ALA A 173 6.55 -7.88 -8.45
N VAL A 174 5.28 -7.58 -8.75
CA VAL A 174 4.11 -8.24 -8.15
C VAL A 174 3.19 -8.79 -9.22
N ARG A 175 2.52 -9.90 -8.94
CA ARG A 175 1.43 -10.40 -9.79
C ARG A 175 0.14 -9.72 -9.38
N VAL A 176 -0.51 -9.07 -10.33
CA VAL A 176 -1.75 -8.31 -10.14
C VAL A 176 -2.45 -8.17 -11.49
N PHE A 177 -3.79 -8.16 -11.50
CA PHE A 177 -4.60 -7.89 -12.71
C PHE A 177 -4.21 -8.73 -13.94
N LYS A 178 -4.06 -10.04 -13.77
CA LYS A 178 -3.66 -11.02 -14.81
C LYS A 178 -2.27 -10.78 -15.42
N GLY A 179 -1.44 -9.96 -14.79
CA GLY A 179 -0.11 -9.58 -15.26
C GLY A 179 0.94 -9.50 -14.17
N ILE A 180 2.10 -8.96 -14.54
CA ILE A 180 3.16 -8.58 -13.61
C ILE A 180 3.31 -7.06 -13.70
N ALA A 181 3.29 -6.40 -12.56
CA ALA A 181 3.49 -4.96 -12.44
C ALA A 181 4.70 -4.66 -11.55
N ILE A 182 5.27 -3.47 -11.70
CA ILE A 182 6.14 -2.87 -10.69
C ILE A 182 5.24 -2.19 -9.67
N LYS A 183 5.41 -2.56 -8.41
CA LYS A 183 4.84 -1.84 -7.27
C LYS A 183 5.92 -0.97 -6.66
N ILE A 184 5.64 0.32 -6.53
CA ILE A 184 6.44 1.30 -5.80
C ILE A 184 5.67 1.65 -4.53
N THR A 185 6.28 1.44 -3.36
CA THR A 185 5.67 1.72 -2.05
C THR A 185 6.54 2.67 -1.24
N GLY A 186 5.93 3.69 -0.63
CA GLY A 186 6.58 4.57 0.33
C GLY A 186 5.62 5.09 1.40
N GLY A 187 6.15 5.61 2.50
CA GLY A 187 5.35 6.08 3.64
C GLY A 187 4.63 7.43 3.41
N LEU A 188 3.36 7.51 3.81
CA LEU A 188 2.60 8.78 3.92
C LEU A 188 2.49 9.29 5.37
N GLY A 189 2.86 8.43 6.33
CA GLY A 189 2.70 8.68 7.76
C GLY A 189 1.38 8.18 8.33
N ALA A 190 1.22 8.32 9.65
CA ALA A 190 0.08 7.77 10.39
C ALA A 190 -0.20 6.27 10.07
N ASN A 191 0.85 5.49 9.85
CA ASN A 191 0.78 4.09 9.42
C ASN A 191 0.02 3.88 8.08
N SER A 192 0.12 4.84 7.15
CA SER A 192 -0.39 4.74 5.78
C SER A 192 0.76 4.76 4.76
N THR A 193 0.51 4.17 3.59
CA THR A 193 1.47 4.09 2.48
C THR A 193 0.88 4.62 1.19
N LEU A 194 1.75 5.09 0.30
CA LEU A 194 1.46 5.32 -1.10
C LEU A 194 1.99 4.13 -1.88
N SER A 195 1.11 3.42 -2.59
CA SER A 195 1.49 2.34 -3.50
C SER A 195 1.10 2.69 -4.93
N SER A 196 2.06 2.70 -5.86
CA SER A 196 1.82 2.96 -7.28
C SER A 196 2.24 1.77 -8.12
N TYR A 197 1.38 1.37 -9.06
CA TYR A 197 1.55 0.19 -9.89
C TYR A 197 1.77 0.60 -11.35
N TYR A 198 2.79 0.01 -11.97
CA TYR A 198 3.16 0.28 -13.36
C TYR A 198 3.33 -1.03 -14.12
N THR A 199 2.73 -1.12 -15.30
CA THR A 199 3.13 -2.11 -16.31
C THR A 199 4.26 -1.56 -17.17
N ILE A 200 5.04 -2.43 -17.81
CA ILE A 200 6.03 -2.03 -18.81
C ILE A 200 5.69 -2.71 -20.14
N ASP A 201 5.59 -1.92 -21.21
CA ASP A 201 5.38 -2.45 -22.54
C ASP A 201 6.66 -3.08 -23.15
N LYS A 202 6.53 -3.68 -24.34
CA LYS A 202 7.66 -4.30 -25.05
C LYS A 202 8.77 -3.32 -25.44
N LYS A 203 8.52 -2.00 -25.42
CA LYS A 203 9.48 -0.94 -25.73
C LYS A 203 10.15 -0.39 -24.48
N GLY A 204 9.82 -0.94 -23.30
CA GLY A 204 10.36 -0.47 -22.03
C GLY A 204 9.67 0.81 -21.53
N ILE A 205 8.47 1.14 -22.03
CA ILE A 205 7.71 2.31 -21.62
C ILE A 205 6.79 1.92 -20.45
N PRO A 206 6.96 2.52 -19.26
CA PRO A 206 6.06 2.30 -18.14
C PRO A 206 4.69 2.94 -18.39
N SER A 207 3.64 2.29 -17.90
CA SER A 207 2.26 2.82 -17.88
C SER A 207 1.65 2.57 -16.50
N GLY A 208 1.23 3.64 -15.84
CA GLY A 208 0.56 3.59 -14.55
C GLY A 208 -0.80 2.91 -14.68
N ILE A 209 -1.12 1.98 -13.78
CA ILE A 209 -2.38 1.23 -13.81
C ILE A 209 -3.22 1.39 -12.55
N LEU A 210 -2.60 1.76 -11.42
CA LEU A 210 -3.28 1.95 -10.14
C LEU A 210 -2.40 2.76 -9.18
N GLN A 211 -3.01 3.66 -8.42
CA GLN A 211 -2.43 4.30 -7.26
C GLN A 211 -3.35 4.10 -6.05
N VAL A 212 -2.75 3.66 -4.94
CA VAL A 212 -3.44 3.44 -3.67
C VAL A 212 -2.81 4.33 -2.62
N ASP A 213 -3.61 5.24 -2.07
CA ASP A 213 -3.29 6.11 -0.94
C ASP A 213 -4.16 5.84 0.31
N THR A 214 -4.95 4.77 0.25
CA THR A 214 -5.91 4.31 1.27
C THR A 214 -5.33 3.25 2.21
N GLY A 215 -4.01 3.20 2.38
CA GLY A 215 -3.36 2.32 3.38
C GLY A 215 -2.32 1.36 2.83
N HIS A 216 -2.03 0.33 3.63
CA HIS A 216 -1.11 -0.75 3.26
C HIS A 216 -1.77 -1.69 2.28
N THR A 217 -1.04 -2.13 1.27
CA THR A 217 -1.59 -2.96 0.19
C THR A 217 -1.06 -4.39 0.20
N ARG A 218 -1.92 -5.34 -0.15
CA ARG A 218 -1.60 -6.75 -0.41
C ARG A 218 -2.23 -7.17 -1.73
N GLU A 219 -1.49 -7.92 -2.55
CA GLU A 219 -2.03 -8.55 -3.76
C GLU A 219 -2.55 -9.95 -3.42
N ALA A 220 -3.82 -10.23 -3.72
CA ALA A 220 -4.45 -11.53 -3.44
C ALA A 220 -5.63 -11.79 -4.40
N ASP A 221 -5.80 -13.05 -4.81
CA ASP A 221 -6.93 -13.55 -5.61
C ASP A 221 -8.13 -13.79 -4.69
N VAL A 222 -8.79 -12.69 -4.29
CA VAL A 222 -9.81 -12.69 -3.24
C VAL A 222 -11.16 -13.20 -3.74
N ASP A 223 -11.43 -13.09 -5.04
CA ASP A 223 -12.64 -13.63 -5.67
C ASP A 223 -12.46 -15.02 -6.30
N ARG A 224 -11.21 -15.53 -6.33
CA ARG A 224 -10.82 -16.85 -6.84
C ARG A 224 -11.00 -17.01 -8.36
N ASP A 225 -10.91 -15.92 -9.12
CA ASP A 225 -10.92 -15.95 -10.58
C ASP A 225 -9.55 -16.34 -11.21
N GLY A 226 -8.51 -16.47 -10.39
CA GLY A 226 -7.14 -16.79 -10.81
C GLY A 226 -6.27 -15.57 -11.12
N SER A 227 -6.79 -14.36 -10.92
CA SER A 227 -6.08 -13.09 -10.93
C SER A 227 -5.96 -12.56 -9.51
N ALA A 228 -4.84 -11.90 -9.18
CA ALA A 228 -4.78 -11.16 -7.93
C ALA A 228 -5.40 -9.77 -8.11
N GLU A 229 -6.29 -9.42 -7.19
CA GLU A 229 -6.74 -8.07 -6.88
C GLU A 229 -5.68 -7.37 -6.01
N VAL A 230 -5.83 -6.06 -5.84
CA VAL A 230 -5.17 -5.35 -4.74
C VAL A 230 -6.20 -5.15 -3.63
N VAL A 231 -5.81 -5.41 -2.39
CA VAL A 231 -6.59 -5.00 -1.21
C VAL A 231 -5.77 -3.98 -0.44
N SER A 232 -6.45 -2.99 0.15
CA SER A 232 -5.81 -2.04 1.06
C SER A 232 -6.55 -1.95 2.38
N ALA A 233 -5.81 -1.66 3.44
CA ALA A 233 -6.39 -1.44 4.76
C ALA A 233 -5.61 -0.39 5.57
N HIS A 234 -6.33 0.41 6.36
CA HIS A 234 -5.74 1.35 7.31
C HIS A 234 -6.67 1.66 8.50
N GLY A 235 -6.09 2.22 9.56
CA GLY A 235 -6.83 2.79 10.68
C GLY A 235 -7.22 1.82 11.80
N THR A 236 -7.85 2.38 12.82
CA THR A 236 -8.53 1.65 13.90
C THR A 236 -9.78 2.46 14.29
N PRO A 237 -11.01 2.03 13.95
CA PRO A 237 -11.36 0.76 13.30
C PRO A 237 -10.79 0.63 11.86
N MET A 238 -10.71 -0.61 11.36
CA MET A 238 -10.06 -0.89 10.08
C MET A 238 -10.98 -0.53 8.92
N ALA A 239 -10.53 0.40 8.07
CA ALA A 239 -11.13 0.69 6.78
C ALA A 239 -10.47 -0.18 5.71
N ALA A 240 -11.27 -0.92 4.92
CA ALA A 240 -10.78 -1.83 3.89
C ALA A 240 -11.33 -1.50 2.50
N TYR A 241 -10.46 -1.63 1.50
CA TYR A 241 -10.79 -1.45 0.09
C TYR A 241 -10.34 -2.66 -0.72
N VAL A 242 -11.05 -2.93 -1.79
CA VAL A 242 -10.65 -3.88 -2.83
C VAL A 242 -10.56 -3.17 -4.16
N TYR A 243 -9.57 -3.56 -4.96
CA TYR A 243 -9.28 -3.01 -6.27
C TYR A 243 -9.25 -4.14 -7.28
N ARG A 244 -9.99 -3.99 -8.39
CA ARG A 244 -10.03 -4.98 -9.47
C ARG A 244 -9.67 -4.34 -10.80
N TRP A 245 -9.36 -5.18 -11.78
CA TRP A 245 -9.24 -4.75 -13.17
C TRP A 245 -10.52 -5.06 -13.92
N HIS A 246 -11.18 -4.05 -14.45
CA HIS A 246 -12.42 -4.18 -15.20
C HIS A 246 -12.40 -3.27 -16.42
N ASP A 247 -12.81 -3.78 -17.58
CA ASP A 247 -12.94 -2.99 -18.82
C ASP A 247 -11.75 -2.08 -19.15
N GLY A 248 -10.53 -2.57 -18.90
CA GLY A 248 -9.29 -1.88 -19.27
C GLY A 248 -8.80 -0.82 -18.29
N HIS A 249 -9.39 -0.70 -17.11
CA HIS A 249 -8.95 0.19 -16.04
C HIS A 249 -9.08 -0.49 -14.66
N ALA A 250 -8.48 0.13 -13.65
CA ALA A 250 -8.66 -0.30 -12.27
C ALA A 250 -9.91 0.36 -11.68
N GLU A 251 -10.70 -0.42 -10.94
CA GLU A 251 -11.82 0.05 -10.15
C GLU A 251 -11.55 -0.24 -8.66
N GLU A 252 -12.12 0.56 -7.76
CA GLU A 252 -12.07 0.39 -6.31
C GLU A 252 -13.47 0.29 -5.70
N ALA A 253 -13.59 -0.45 -4.59
CA ALA A 253 -14.79 -0.48 -3.77
C ALA A 253 -14.42 -0.39 -2.29
N TYR A 254 -15.18 0.42 -1.53
CA TYR A 254 -15.03 0.57 -0.09
C TYR A 254 -15.91 -0.45 0.65
N LEU A 255 -15.28 -1.38 1.35
CA LEU A 255 -15.97 -2.57 1.87
C LEU A 255 -16.81 -2.29 3.10
N ASN A 256 -16.36 -1.38 3.97
CA ASN A 256 -17.10 -1.01 5.18
C ASN A 256 -18.48 -0.45 4.83
N ASP A 257 -18.59 0.42 3.82
CA ASP A 257 -19.88 0.96 3.37
C ASP A 257 -20.75 -0.13 2.75
N ALA A 258 -20.19 -1.03 1.94
CA ALA A 258 -20.95 -2.13 1.35
C ALA A 258 -21.52 -3.10 2.41
N LEU A 259 -20.74 -3.37 3.45
CA LEU A 259 -21.10 -4.26 4.55
C LEU A 259 -21.85 -3.56 5.68
N GLN A 260 -22.02 -2.23 5.61
CA GLN A 260 -22.57 -1.39 6.68
C GLN A 260 -21.86 -1.63 8.04
N ALA A 261 -20.54 -1.83 8.00
CA ALA A 261 -19.74 -2.24 9.16
C ALA A 261 -18.71 -1.19 9.58
N ASP A 262 -18.50 -1.02 10.89
CA ASP A 262 -17.49 -0.09 11.41
C ASP A 262 -16.05 -0.52 11.10
N SER A 263 -15.78 -1.82 11.11
CA SER A 263 -14.44 -2.38 10.86
C SER A 263 -14.52 -3.59 9.93
N VAL A 264 -13.63 -3.62 8.93
CA VAL A 264 -13.49 -4.76 8.00
C VAL A 264 -12.04 -5.20 7.93
N VAL A 265 -11.79 -6.50 8.13
CA VAL A 265 -10.44 -7.08 8.10
C VAL A 265 -10.41 -8.26 7.13
N LEU A 266 -9.44 -8.29 6.23
CA LEU A 266 -9.17 -9.48 5.41
C LEU A 266 -8.25 -10.44 6.18
N ARG A 267 -8.73 -11.67 6.41
CA ARG A 267 -7.94 -12.77 6.96
C ARG A 267 -7.05 -13.44 5.92
N ASP A 268 -6.12 -14.27 6.40
CA ASP A 268 -5.21 -15.04 5.56
C ASP A 268 -5.89 -16.12 4.71
N ASP A 269 -7.08 -16.59 5.11
CA ASP A 269 -7.91 -17.53 4.34
C ASP A 269 -8.79 -16.85 3.27
N LEU A 270 -8.59 -15.54 3.07
CA LEU A 270 -9.31 -14.69 2.12
C LEU A 270 -10.80 -14.52 2.45
N ILE A 271 -11.12 -14.52 3.75
CA ILE A 271 -12.42 -14.13 4.29
C ILE A 271 -12.32 -12.73 4.87
N TYR A 272 -13.32 -11.90 4.59
CA TYR A 272 -13.51 -10.62 5.24
C TYR A 272 -14.31 -10.82 6.52
N GLU A 273 -13.76 -10.36 7.65
CA GLU A 273 -14.50 -10.23 8.90
C GLU A 273 -15.01 -8.79 9.02
N ALA A 274 -16.32 -8.63 9.15
CA ALA A 274 -17.00 -7.35 9.35
C ALA A 274 -17.54 -7.28 10.78
N ALA A 275 -17.29 -6.18 11.47
CA ALA A 275 -17.72 -5.99 12.85
C ALA A 275 -18.20 -4.56 13.10
N ASP A 276 -19.27 -4.45 13.88
CA ASP A 276 -19.79 -3.20 14.42
C ASP A 276 -19.25 -2.93 15.83
N LEU A 277 -18.96 -1.67 16.13
CA LEU A 277 -18.43 -1.28 17.42
C LEU A 277 -19.47 -1.51 18.52
N GLY A 278 -19.22 -2.51 19.35
CA GLY A 278 -20.07 -2.86 20.49
C GLY A 278 -20.81 -4.19 20.33
N GLU A 279 -20.73 -4.82 19.16
CA GLU A 279 -21.23 -6.17 18.95
C GLU A 279 -20.14 -7.21 19.26
N SER A 280 -20.56 -8.38 19.75
CA SER A 280 -19.64 -9.44 20.19
C SER A 280 -19.25 -10.43 19.08
N ALA A 281 -19.95 -10.43 17.95
CA ALA A 281 -19.73 -11.37 16.86
C ALA A 281 -19.42 -10.61 15.58
N ALA A 282 -18.35 -11.01 14.89
CA ALA A 282 -18.09 -10.56 13.53
C ALA A 282 -18.85 -11.46 12.54
N GLU A 283 -19.26 -10.88 11.43
CA GLU A 283 -19.82 -11.60 10.29
C GLU A 283 -18.72 -11.89 9.27
N GLU A 284 -18.76 -13.07 8.66
CA GLU A 284 -17.76 -13.51 7.70
C GLU A 284 -18.29 -13.39 6.27
N TYR A 285 -17.51 -12.81 5.38
CA TYR A 285 -17.88 -12.58 3.99
C TYR A 285 -16.81 -13.10 3.03
N ARG A 286 -17.26 -13.70 1.93
CA ARG A 286 -16.41 -14.08 0.81
C ARG A 286 -16.69 -13.19 -0.39
N LEU A 287 -15.66 -12.63 -1.00
CA LEU A 287 -15.79 -11.93 -2.27
C LEU A 287 -15.94 -12.95 -3.42
N THR A 288 -16.77 -12.58 -4.38
CA THR A 288 -16.99 -13.27 -5.65
C THR A 288 -17.06 -12.23 -6.77
N SER A 289 -17.09 -12.68 -8.03
CA SER A 289 -17.28 -11.77 -9.17
C SER A 289 -18.61 -10.99 -9.15
N GLU A 290 -19.61 -11.48 -8.41
CA GLU A 290 -20.95 -10.87 -8.30
C GLU A 290 -21.08 -9.91 -7.10
N GLY A 291 -20.23 -10.05 -6.08
CA GLY A 291 -20.31 -9.29 -4.83
C GLY A 291 -19.81 -10.08 -3.62
N LEU A 292 -20.21 -9.64 -2.42
CA LEU A 292 -19.88 -10.31 -1.16
C LEU A 292 -21.01 -11.26 -0.74
N ASN A 293 -20.64 -12.49 -0.37
CA ASN A 293 -21.55 -13.50 0.14
C ASN A 293 -21.26 -13.76 1.61
N LEU A 294 -22.29 -13.59 2.45
CA LEU A 294 -22.24 -13.96 3.86
C LEU A 294 -21.92 -15.46 3.98
N GLN A 295 -20.91 -15.79 4.78
CA GLN A 295 -20.56 -17.17 5.12
C GLN A 295 -21.35 -17.55 6.38
N THR A 296 -22.19 -18.59 6.27
CA THR A 296 -22.85 -19.14 7.46
C THR A 296 -21.83 -19.98 8.24
N PRO A 297 -21.67 -19.76 9.56
CA PRO A 297 -20.78 -20.57 10.39
C PRO A 297 -21.22 -22.05 10.51
#